data_AF-A0A8T0A1Q3-F1
#
_entry.id   AF-A0A8T0A1Q3-F1
#
_cell.length_a   1.000
_cell.length_b   1.000
_cell.length_c   1.000
_cell.angle_alpha   90.00
_cell.angle_beta   90.00
_cell.angle_gamma   90.00
#
_symmetry.space_group_name_H-M   'P 1'
#
loop_
_entity.id
_entity.type
_entity.pdbx_description
1 polymer ?
#
loop_
_entity_poly.entity_id
_entity_poly.type
_entity_poly.pdbx_seq_one_letter_code
_entity_poly.pdbx_strand_id
1 'polypeptide(L)'
;MVQRIFFINLLGFLFGPIIALELEIPFVPIRKQGKLPGSVISASYQKEYGKDVFEVQEDAFYSGKRVLIVDDLLATGGSLLAAEQLVKQSGASVYENFVIIELGDLNGRKVLSSKVNAFLTY
;
A
#
# COMPACT_ATOMS: atom_id res chain seq x y z
N MET A 1 -8.20 14.17 -8.07
CA MET A 1 -8.70 13.81 -6.73
C MET A 1 -8.36 12.34 -6.42
N VAL A 2 -7.89 12.04 -5.21
CA VAL A 2 -7.70 10.66 -4.70
C VAL A 2 -9.07 10.09 -4.36
N GLN A 3 -9.31 8.80 -4.60
CA GLN A 3 -10.64 8.23 -4.44
C GLN A 3 -10.70 7.08 -3.44
N ARG A 4 -9.57 6.48 -3.04
CA ARG A 4 -9.46 5.43 -2.01
C ARG A 4 -8.08 5.43 -1.36
N ILE A 5 -8.00 4.96 -0.12
CA ILE A 5 -6.74 4.74 0.63
C ILE A 5 -6.51 3.26 0.88
N PHE A 6 -5.24 2.86 0.71
CA PHE A 6 -4.73 1.53 0.95
C PHE A 6 -3.72 1.58 2.06
N PHE A 7 -3.72 0.55 2.91
CA PHE A 7 -2.75 0.50 3.99
C PHE A 7 -2.10 -0.87 4.10
N ILE A 8 -0.78 -0.85 4.28
CA ILE A 8 0.06 -2.03 4.41
C ILE A 8 0.49 -2.15 5.87
N ASN A 9 0.22 -3.27 6.53
CA ASN A 9 0.70 -3.59 7.89
C ASN A 9 -0.06 -2.95 9.08
N LEU A 10 0.26 -3.38 10.31
CA LEU A 10 -0.48 -3.11 11.56
C LEU A 10 -0.42 -1.66 12.01
N LEU A 11 0.73 -0.99 11.85
CA LEU A 11 0.99 0.30 12.49
C LEU A 11 0.33 1.49 11.82
N GLY A 12 -0.09 1.40 10.57
CA GLY A 12 -1.01 2.40 10.05
C GLY A 12 -2.35 1.86 9.55
N PHE A 13 -2.75 0.70 10.06
CA PHE A 13 -4.16 0.58 10.42
C PHE A 13 -4.57 1.68 11.43
N LEU A 14 -3.60 2.28 12.14
CA LEU A 14 -3.79 3.49 12.92
C LEU A 14 -4.08 4.72 12.05
N PHE A 15 -3.33 4.94 10.97
CA PHE A 15 -3.41 6.18 10.17
C PHE A 15 -4.37 6.08 8.99
N GLY A 16 -4.37 4.96 8.28
CA GLY A 16 -5.15 4.77 7.04
C GLY A 16 -6.64 5.06 7.20
N PRO A 17 -7.35 4.48 8.18
CA PRO A 17 -8.76 4.79 8.43
C PRO A 17 -9.00 6.24 8.84
N ILE A 18 -8.10 6.85 9.63
CA ILE A 18 -8.22 8.25 10.06
C ILE A 18 -8.08 9.19 8.86
N ILE A 19 -7.07 8.98 8.01
CA ILE A 19 -6.87 9.78 6.79
C ILE A 19 -8.04 9.58 5.83
N ALA A 20 -8.53 8.34 5.68
CA ALA A 20 -9.68 8.04 4.83
C ALA A 20 -10.96 8.73 5.32
N LEU A 21 -11.17 8.78 6.64
CA LEU A 21 -12.28 9.49 7.27
C LEU A 21 -12.19 11.00 7.01
N GLU A 22 -11.03 11.61 7.25
CA GLU A 22 -10.80 13.04 7.05
C GLU A 22 -10.96 13.47 5.58
N LEU A 23 -10.58 12.60 4.65
CA LEU A 23 -10.72 12.83 3.21
C LEU A 23 -12.07 12.41 2.64
N GLU A 24 -12.96 11.87 3.46
CA GLU A 24 -14.27 11.33 3.06
C GLU A 24 -14.19 10.31 1.90
N ILE A 25 -13.18 9.43 1.93
CA ILE A 25 -12.97 8.38 0.92
C ILE A 25 -12.97 6.97 1.52
N PRO A 26 -13.33 5.93 0.74
CA PRO A 26 -13.26 4.56 1.23
C PRO A 26 -11.84 4.11 1.61
N PHE A 27 -11.75 3.43 2.75
CA PHE A 27 -10.57 2.72 3.21
C PHE A 27 -10.63 1.25 2.76
N VAL A 28 -9.50 0.74 2.26
CA VAL A 28 -9.35 -0.67 1.91
C VAL A 28 -8.08 -1.23 2.54
N PRO A 29 -8.18 -2.32 3.32
CA PRO A 29 -7.01 -2.93 3.94
C PRO A 29 -6.25 -3.84 2.96
N ILE A 30 -4.92 -3.71 2.92
CA ILE A 30 -4.01 -4.76 2.42
C ILE A 30 -3.53 -5.54 3.64
N ARG A 31 -3.65 -6.86 3.60
CA ARG A 31 -3.30 -7.73 4.73
C ARG A 31 -2.35 -8.82 4.30
N LYS A 32 -1.66 -9.42 5.27
CA LYS A 32 -0.91 -10.66 5.03
C LYS A 32 -1.87 -11.79 4.64
N GLN A 33 -1.32 -12.76 3.92
CA GLN A 33 -2.06 -13.92 3.46
C GLN A 33 -2.90 -14.61 4.54
N GLY A 34 -4.14 -14.96 4.20
CA GLY A 34 -5.08 -15.69 5.06
C GLY A 34 -5.76 -14.83 6.13
N LYS A 35 -5.69 -13.49 6.02
CA LYS A 35 -6.32 -12.57 7.00
C LYS A 35 -7.60 -11.90 6.50
N LEU A 36 -7.87 -11.92 5.20
CA LEU A 36 -9.07 -11.35 4.62
C LEU A 36 -10.09 -12.45 4.31
N PRO A 37 -11.40 -12.19 4.50
CA PRO A 37 -12.45 -13.12 4.10
C PRO A 37 -12.76 -13.00 2.60
N GLY A 38 -13.38 -14.05 2.05
CA GLY A 38 -13.87 -14.06 0.66
C GLY A 38 -12.76 -14.20 -0.39
N SER A 39 -13.07 -13.82 -1.63
CA SER A 39 -12.12 -13.86 -2.74
C SER A 39 -11.10 -12.74 -2.64
N VAL A 40 -9.83 -13.08 -2.86
CA VAL A 40 -8.70 -12.15 -2.75
C VAL A 40 -7.76 -12.32 -3.93
N ILE A 41 -7.16 -11.21 -4.36
CA ILE A 41 -5.96 -11.21 -5.19
C ILE A 41 -4.72 -11.10 -4.30
N SER A 42 -3.57 -11.60 -4.79
CA SER A 42 -2.34 -11.66 -4.02
C SER A 42 -1.14 -11.11 -4.79
N ALA A 43 -0.22 -10.49 -4.06
CA ALA A 43 1.08 -10.09 -4.56
C ALA A 43 2.15 -10.43 -3.52
N SER A 44 3.30 -10.86 -4.00
CA SER A 44 4.36 -11.34 -3.14
C SER A 44 5.62 -10.51 -3.26
N TYR A 45 6.31 -10.31 -2.14
CA TYR A 45 7.56 -9.55 -2.09
C TYR A 45 8.62 -10.31 -1.31
N GLN A 46 9.88 -10.01 -1.65
CA GLN A 46 11.03 -10.54 -0.94
C GLN A 46 11.31 -9.72 0.32
N LYS A 47 11.71 -10.42 1.37
CA LYS A 47 12.33 -9.83 2.56
C LYS A 47 13.81 -10.19 2.56
N GLU A 48 14.54 -9.62 3.52
CA GLU A 48 15.91 -10.05 3.82
C GLU A 48 15.99 -11.57 4.06
N TYR A 49 14.99 -12.13 4.75
CA TYR A 49 14.86 -13.56 4.97
C TYR A 49 13.49 -14.05 4.48
N GLY A 50 13.48 -14.61 3.28
CA GLY A 50 12.32 -15.28 2.69
C GLY A 50 11.37 -14.35 1.94
N LYS A 51 10.11 -14.79 1.86
CA LYS A 51 9.06 -14.19 1.04
C LYS A 51 7.82 -14.00 1.89
N ASP A 52 7.06 -12.95 1.61
CA ASP A 52 5.74 -12.74 2.21
C ASP A 52 4.74 -12.37 1.12
N VAL A 53 3.47 -12.50 1.46
CA VAL A 53 2.36 -12.37 0.52
C VAL A 53 1.33 -11.43 1.13
N PHE A 54 1.01 -10.40 0.36
CA PHE A 54 -0.09 -9.51 0.64
C PHE A 54 -1.32 -9.88 -0.18
N GLU A 55 -2.47 -9.65 0.42
CA GLU A 55 -3.80 -9.90 -0.12
C GLU A 55 -4.66 -8.66 0.01
N VAL A 56 -5.57 -8.53 -0.94
CA VAL A 56 -6.69 -7.59 -0.92
C VAL A 56 -7.91 -8.26 -1.54
N GLN A 57 -9.11 -7.93 -1.06
CA GLN A 57 -10.35 -8.47 -1.62
C GLN A 57 -10.51 -8.05 -3.09
N GLU A 58 -10.94 -8.96 -3.96
CA GLU A 58 -11.01 -8.72 -5.42
C GLU A 58 -11.94 -7.57 -5.79
N ASP A 59 -13.04 -7.42 -5.03
CA ASP A 59 -14.06 -6.39 -5.21
C ASP A 59 -13.72 -5.07 -4.52
N ALA A 60 -12.53 -4.96 -3.91
CA ALA A 60 -12.13 -3.76 -3.19
C ALA A 60 -11.87 -2.56 -4.10
N PHE A 61 -11.82 -2.75 -5.42
CA PHE A 61 -11.59 -1.70 -6.41
C PHE A 61 -12.56 -1.77 -7.57
N TYR A 62 -12.87 -0.60 -8.11
CA TYR A 62 -13.50 -0.47 -9.40
C TYR A 62 -12.48 0.12 -10.38
N SER A 63 -12.57 -0.30 -11.64
CA SER A 63 -11.66 0.15 -12.70
C SER A 63 -11.58 1.67 -12.80
N GLY A 64 -10.37 2.20 -13.08
CA GLY A 64 -10.14 3.63 -13.34
C GLY A 64 -10.02 4.52 -12.11
N LYS A 65 -10.02 3.94 -10.90
CA LYS A 65 -9.85 4.70 -9.64
C LYS A 65 -8.37 5.00 -9.37
N ARG A 66 -8.14 6.12 -8.68
CA ARG A 66 -6.80 6.54 -8.21
C ARG A 66 -6.69 6.33 -6.70
N VAL A 67 -5.59 5.71 -6.30
CA VAL A 67 -5.39 5.14 -4.97
C VAL A 67 -4.20 5.78 -4.27
N LEU A 68 -4.37 6.21 -3.03
CA LEU A 68 -3.27 6.58 -2.15
C LEU A 68 -2.86 5.35 -1.34
N ILE A 69 -1.63 4.87 -1.50
CA ILE A 69 -1.08 3.82 -0.65
C ILE A 69 -0.41 4.49 0.54
N VAL A 70 -0.66 3.98 1.75
CA VAL A 70 -0.08 4.50 2.98
C VAL A 70 0.62 3.35 3.71
N ASP A 71 1.83 3.61 4.21
CA ASP A 71 2.60 2.68 5.05
C ASP A 71 3.29 3.48 6.17
N ASP A 72 3.74 2.83 7.23
CA ASP A 72 4.48 3.52 8.30
C ASP A 72 5.94 3.81 7.88
N LEU A 73 6.57 2.88 7.17
CA LEU A 73 8.00 2.89 6.86
C LEU A 73 8.31 2.50 5.42
N LEU A 74 9.07 3.35 4.71
CA LEU A 74 9.78 2.98 3.50
C LEU A 74 11.23 2.59 3.83
N ALA A 75 11.52 1.30 3.75
CA ALA A 75 12.88 0.75 3.78
C ALA A 75 13.36 0.39 2.36
N THR A 76 13.35 -0.89 1.99
CA THR A 76 13.77 -1.37 0.66
C THR A 76 12.70 -1.21 -0.43
N GLY A 77 11.46 -0.86 -0.07
CA GLY A 77 10.35 -0.64 -0.99
C GLY A 77 9.60 -1.90 -1.43
N GLY A 78 10.02 -3.10 -1.01
CA GLY A 78 9.39 -4.37 -1.43
C GLY A 78 7.92 -4.50 -1.04
N SER A 79 7.54 -4.04 0.16
CA SER A 79 6.15 -4.06 0.64
C SER A 79 5.24 -3.16 -0.21
N LEU A 80 5.63 -1.90 -0.39
CA LEU A 80 4.93 -0.93 -1.23
C LEU A 80 4.84 -1.41 -2.68
N LEU A 81 5.90 -2.01 -3.23
CA LEU A 81 5.86 -2.56 -4.59
C LEU A 81 4.80 -3.67 -4.74
N ALA A 82 4.69 -4.58 -3.77
CA ALA A 82 3.62 -5.58 -3.78
C ALA A 82 2.23 -4.93 -3.69
N ALA A 83 2.08 -3.85 -2.93
CA ALA A 83 0.83 -3.10 -2.90
C ALA A 83 0.52 -2.40 -4.23
N GLU A 84 1.50 -1.77 -4.90
CA GLU A 84 1.31 -1.19 -6.24
C GLU A 84 0.84 -2.27 -7.24
N GLN A 85 1.39 -3.48 -7.14
CA GLN A 85 0.97 -4.62 -7.96
C GLN A 85 -0.48 -5.03 -7.68
N LEU A 86 -0.91 -5.10 -6.42
CA LEU A 86 -2.30 -5.39 -6.07
C LEU A 86 -3.26 -4.33 -6.61
N VAL A 87 -2.92 -3.05 -6.46
CA VAL A 87 -3.70 -1.93 -7.00
C VAL A 87 -3.80 -2.02 -8.53
N LYS A 88 -2.74 -2.42 -9.21
CA LYS A 88 -2.74 -2.59 -10.67
C LYS A 88 -3.58 -3.80 -11.10
N GLN A 89 -3.47 -4.93 -10.40
CA GLN A 89 -4.24 -6.15 -10.68
C GLN A 89 -5.76 -5.92 -10.53
N SER A 90 -6.16 -5.03 -9.63
CA SER A 90 -7.56 -4.67 -9.43
C SER A 90 -8.12 -3.64 -10.40
N GLY A 91 -7.33 -3.21 -11.40
CA GLY A 91 -7.74 -2.23 -12.42
C GLY A 91 -7.71 -0.78 -11.95
N ALA A 92 -7.13 -0.50 -10.79
CA ALA A 92 -6.89 0.85 -10.29
C ALA A 92 -5.46 1.33 -10.63
N SER A 93 -5.20 2.61 -10.35
CA SER A 93 -3.89 3.23 -10.50
C SER A 93 -3.45 3.85 -9.19
N VAL A 94 -2.14 3.78 -8.91
CA VAL A 94 -1.55 4.42 -7.74
C VAL A 94 -1.36 5.90 -8.03
N TYR A 95 -1.89 6.75 -7.15
CA TYR A 95 -1.70 8.19 -7.20
C TYR A 95 -0.36 8.58 -6.58
N GLU A 96 -0.10 8.13 -5.35
CA GLU A 96 1.17 8.24 -4.66
C GLU A 96 1.26 7.21 -3.52
N ASN A 97 2.47 6.95 -3.05
CA ASN A 97 2.76 6.26 -1.81
C ASN A 97 3.09 7.32 -0.75
N PHE A 98 2.36 7.33 0.37
CA PHE A 98 2.64 8.18 1.51
C PHE A 98 3.20 7.34 2.66
N VAL A 99 4.35 7.73 3.19
CA VAL A 99 4.98 7.05 4.33
C VAL A 99 5.28 8.02 5.44
N ILE A 100 5.20 7.56 6.69
CA ILE A 100 5.57 8.41 7.83
C ILE A 100 7.09 8.56 7.90
N ILE A 101 7.82 7.46 7.74
CA ILE A 101 9.28 7.43 7.82
C ILE A 101 9.85 6.82 6.54
N GLU A 102 10.92 7.39 6.03
CA GLU A 102 11.75 6.82 4.98
C GLU A 102 13.19 6.66 5.47
N LEU A 103 13.80 5.50 5.18
CA LEU A 103 15.23 5.25 5.33
C LEU A 103 15.93 5.50 3.99
N GLY A 104 16.43 6.71 3.77
CA GLY A 104 16.95 7.18 2.48
C GLY A 104 18.12 6.35 1.96
N ASP A 105 18.99 5.91 2.86
CA ASP A 105 20.17 5.09 2.54
C ASP A 105 19.82 3.73 1.90
N LEU A 106 18.61 3.21 2.15
CA LEU A 106 18.15 1.95 1.57
C LEU A 106 17.59 2.09 0.15
N ASN A 107 17.51 3.31 -0.37
CA ASN A 107 17.13 3.59 -1.75
C ASN A 107 15.78 2.98 -2.19
N GLY A 108 14.83 2.80 -1.26
CA GLY A 108 13.56 2.11 -1.53
C GLY A 108 12.71 2.74 -2.63
N ARG A 109 12.84 4.04 -2.89
CA ARG A 109 12.14 4.72 -3.99
C ARG A 109 12.48 4.14 -5.37
N LYS A 110 13.66 3.54 -5.56
CA LYS A 110 14.12 3.05 -6.88
C LYS A 110 13.28 1.90 -7.44
N VAL A 111 12.62 1.12 -6.58
CA VAL A 111 11.81 -0.02 -7.01
C VAL A 111 10.35 0.35 -7.28
N LEU A 112 9.93 1.56 -6.89
CA LEU A 112 8.55 2.03 -6.98
C LEU A 112 8.34 2.79 -8.28
N SER A 113 7.19 2.58 -8.89
CA SER A 113 6.81 3.27 -10.13
C SER A 113 6.10 4.59 -9.87
N SER A 114 5.47 4.72 -8.70
CA SER A 114 4.69 5.89 -8.34
C SER A 114 5.48 6.87 -7.48
N LYS A 115 5.00 8.12 -7.45
CA LYS A 115 5.52 9.15 -6.57
C LYS A 115 5.51 8.68 -5.12
N VAL A 116 6.58 8.97 -4.38
CA VAL A 116 6.68 8.75 -2.93
C VAL A 116 6.70 10.09 -2.21
N ASN A 117 5.89 10.21 -1.17
CA ASN A 117 5.88 11.31 -0.24
C ASN A 117 6.18 10.77 1.17
N ALA A 118 7.21 11.29 1.82
CA ALA A 118 7.65 10.87 3.15
C ALA A 118 7.50 12.05 4.11
N PHE A 119 6.91 11.81 5.29
CA PHE A 119 6.79 12.84 6.32
C PHE A 119 8.13 13.13 7.00
N LEU A 120 8.93 12.10 7.25
CA LEU A 120 10.30 12.17 7.76
C LEU A 120 11.24 11.32 6.89
N THR A 121 12.45 11.79 6.66
CA THR A 121 13.52 11.04 5.98
C THR A 121 14.74 10.99 6.90
N TYR A 122 15.27 9.79 7.12
CA TYR A 122 16.50 9.50 7.84
C TYR A 122 17.55 8.91 6.92
#